data_AF-A0A350REI2-F1
#
_entry.id   AF-A0A350REI2-F1
#
_cell.length_a   1.000
_cell.length_b   1.000
_cell.length_c   1.000
_cell.angle_alpha   90.00
_cell.angle_beta   90.00
_cell.angle_gamma   90.00
#
_symmetry.space_group_name_H-M   'P 1'
#
loop_
_entity.id
_entity.type
_entity.pdbx_description
1 polymer ?
#
loop_
_entity_poly.entity_id
_entity_poly.type
_entity_poly.pdbx_seq_one_letter_code
_entity_poly.pdbx_strand_id
1 'polypeptide(L)'
;MVMHPAVLQGTLALAVLLIEKFEGIETRAYLDRVNVPTICAGLTRYPDGTPVFLGDTCSEPVCRAYLETKIEQEYIPSLMKIPGWDRLGKCRKAVLLSFAWNLGPNFYGRPGFESISYALNQGASNPEAYEKVPSVLKLYTKANGVELEGLRIRRLEEGRIWQQENDGTMFFDCNIATFLQKAPISSKYLSNEGKQGIEPGETIEVVATDTIPASAHQWVTLKGSGERWTVYRPHWTVRTEEDQAEPVDGGPIDWSNFNAKVGKYLTVGEVLQWDKRRRPDNGSEVERQLLTLAEQFDLTRDAWGGPLGVVSGYRPEGINREIGGVPASYHIRGMALDVYPIGESCAMFHKWMSKRWTGGLGDGCNLGFVHMDIRHGGRFHPRADGRPCCIWTY
;
A
#
# COMPACT_ATOMS: atom_id res chain seq x y z
N MET A 1 -1.16 19.69 8.87
CA MET A 1 -0.41 18.43 8.99
C MET A 1 0.80 18.53 8.07
N VAL A 2 2.02 18.56 8.60
CA VAL A 2 3.24 18.64 7.78
C VAL A 2 3.48 17.24 7.21
N MET A 3 3.37 17.07 5.90
CA MET A 3 3.71 15.80 5.25
C MET A 3 5.23 15.65 5.22
N HIS A 4 5.73 14.48 5.63
CA HIS A 4 7.16 14.20 5.69
C HIS A 4 7.73 13.89 4.29
N PRO A 5 8.98 14.31 3.95
CA PRO A 5 9.55 14.23 2.60
C PRO A 5 9.56 12.83 1.99
N ALA A 6 9.82 11.78 2.78
CA ALA A 6 10.00 10.42 2.25
C ALA A 6 8.72 9.78 1.67
N VAL A 7 7.54 10.12 2.20
CA VAL A 7 6.25 9.59 1.68
C VAL A 7 5.82 10.36 0.42
N LEU A 8 6.21 11.63 0.33
CA LEU A 8 6.06 12.43 -0.87
C LEU A 8 6.94 11.91 -2.00
N GLN A 9 8.18 11.53 -1.69
CA GLN A 9 9.19 11.18 -2.69
C GLN A 9 8.75 10.09 -3.68
N GLY A 10 8.16 8.98 -3.20
CA GLY A 10 7.66 7.92 -4.09
C GLY A 10 6.44 8.32 -4.93
N THR A 11 5.57 9.16 -4.37
CA THR A 11 4.40 9.70 -5.08
C THR A 11 4.83 10.71 -6.15
N LEU A 12 5.75 11.61 -5.79
CA LEU A 12 6.29 12.65 -6.67
C LEU A 12 7.06 12.04 -7.84
N ALA A 13 7.92 11.06 -7.59
CA ALA A 13 8.65 10.37 -8.64
C ALA A 13 7.69 9.77 -9.69
N LEU A 14 6.63 9.09 -9.25
CA LEU A 14 5.61 8.54 -10.16
C LEU A 14 4.82 9.64 -10.88
N ALA A 15 4.43 10.70 -10.17
CA ALA A 15 3.67 11.81 -10.75
C ALA A 15 4.46 12.58 -11.82
N VAL A 16 5.73 12.90 -11.54
CA VAL A 16 6.65 13.59 -12.45
C VAL A 16 6.81 12.77 -13.73
N LEU A 17 7.15 11.48 -13.62
CA LEU A 17 7.31 10.61 -14.79
C LEU A 17 6.01 10.48 -15.60
N LEU A 18 4.86 10.40 -14.93
CA LEU A 18 3.56 10.29 -15.58
C LEU A 18 3.18 11.59 -16.31
N ILE A 19 3.42 12.75 -15.70
CA ILE A 19 3.15 14.06 -16.32
C ILE A 19 4.10 14.28 -17.50
N GLU A 20 5.40 14.05 -17.32
CA GLU A 20 6.41 14.17 -18.37
C GLU A 20 6.09 13.29 -19.59
N LYS A 21 5.58 12.07 -19.38
CA LYS A 21 5.12 11.19 -20.47
C LYS A 21 4.08 11.84 -21.38
N PHE A 22 3.26 12.77 -20.88
CA PHE A 22 2.19 13.41 -21.64
C PHE A 22 2.47 14.85 -22.04
N GLU A 23 3.13 15.62 -21.19
CA GLU A 23 3.46 17.03 -21.47
C GLU A 23 4.77 17.17 -22.26
N GLY A 24 5.68 16.19 -22.16
CA GLY A 24 7.07 16.31 -22.59
C GLY A 24 7.89 17.23 -21.68
N ILE A 25 9.15 17.46 -22.06
CA ILE A 25 10.05 18.44 -21.43
C ILE A 25 10.71 19.27 -22.53
N GLU A 26 10.25 20.51 -22.69
CA GLU A 26 10.85 21.46 -23.63
C GLU A 26 11.90 22.32 -22.94
N THR A 27 13.18 22.12 -23.26
CA THR A 27 14.28 22.84 -22.60
C THR A 27 14.49 24.26 -23.14
N ARG A 28 13.71 24.69 -24.12
CA ARG A 28 13.72 26.05 -24.67
C ARG A 28 12.31 26.61 -24.66
N ALA A 29 12.17 27.88 -24.26
CA ALA A 29 10.86 28.51 -24.24
C ALA A 29 10.25 28.59 -25.64
N TYR A 30 8.98 28.24 -25.75
CA TYR A 30 8.18 28.25 -26.98
C TYR A 30 6.84 28.95 -26.73
N LEU A 31 6.12 29.27 -27.81
CA LEU A 31 4.74 29.75 -27.72
C LEU A 31 3.78 28.57 -27.77
N ASP A 32 2.91 28.44 -26.77
CA ASP A 32 1.86 27.42 -26.77
C ASP A 32 0.74 27.73 -27.80
N ARG A 33 -0.27 26.86 -27.86
CA ARG A 33 -1.41 27.00 -28.79
C ARG A 33 -2.24 28.28 -28.62
N VAL A 34 -2.09 28.99 -27.50
CA VAL A 34 -2.75 30.28 -27.22
C VAL A 34 -1.74 31.43 -27.13
N ASN A 35 -0.52 31.24 -27.65
CA ASN A 35 0.58 32.22 -27.71
C ASN A 35 1.11 32.68 -26.35
N VAL A 36 1.10 31.80 -25.34
CA VAL A 36 1.73 32.05 -24.04
C VAL A 36 3.13 31.43 -24.01
N PRO A 37 4.19 32.18 -23.63
CA PRO A 37 5.52 31.63 -23.43
C PRO A 37 5.50 30.49 -22.42
N THR A 38 6.00 29.33 -22.84
CA THR A 38 5.96 28.07 -22.12
C THR A 38 7.31 27.36 -22.19
N ILE A 39 7.74 26.71 -21.12
CA ILE A 39 8.98 25.90 -21.05
C ILE A 39 8.78 24.66 -20.18
N CYS A 40 9.72 23.73 -20.20
CA CYS A 40 9.73 22.51 -19.40
C CYS A 40 8.46 21.67 -19.62
N ALA A 41 7.83 21.15 -18.56
CA ALA A 41 6.57 20.39 -18.63
C ALA A 41 5.34 21.33 -18.67
N GLY A 42 5.32 22.28 -19.59
CA GLY A 42 4.17 23.19 -19.74
C GLY A 42 4.13 24.35 -18.72
N LEU A 43 5.29 24.77 -18.19
CA LEU A 43 5.37 25.90 -17.27
C LEU A 43 5.23 27.22 -18.02
N THR A 44 4.31 28.08 -17.59
CA THR A 44 4.20 29.48 -18.03
C THR A 44 4.77 30.47 -17.01
N ARG A 45 5.02 29.97 -15.79
CA ARG A 45 5.71 30.65 -14.69
C ARG A 45 6.59 29.66 -13.96
N TYR A 46 7.77 30.10 -13.55
CA TYR A 46 8.67 29.35 -12.67
C TYR A 46 8.08 29.20 -11.26
N PRO A 47 8.64 28.32 -10.40
CA PRO A 47 8.13 28.11 -9.04
C PRO A 47 8.12 29.36 -8.16
N ASP A 48 9.03 30.31 -8.40
CA ASP A 48 9.08 31.61 -7.71
C ASP A 48 8.00 32.61 -8.19
N GLY A 49 7.19 32.22 -9.18
CA GLY A 49 6.14 33.05 -9.79
C GLY A 49 6.61 33.90 -10.98
N THR A 50 7.91 33.92 -11.27
CA THR A 50 8.49 34.65 -12.41
C THR A 50 7.90 34.11 -13.71
N PRO A 51 7.39 34.98 -14.62
CA PRO A 51 6.92 34.56 -15.94
C PRO A 51 8.04 33.91 -16.76
N VAL A 52 7.67 32.98 -17.64
CA VAL A 52 8.58 32.49 -18.68
C VAL A 52 8.69 33.54 -19.78
N PHE A 53 9.91 33.74 -20.29
CA PHE A 53 10.18 34.65 -21.40
C PHE A 53 10.70 33.88 -22.61
N LEU A 54 10.37 34.36 -23.83
CA LEU A 54 10.95 33.78 -25.04
C LEU A 54 12.46 33.99 -25.05
N GLY A 55 13.20 32.93 -25.37
CA GLY A 55 14.66 32.89 -25.28
C GLY A 55 15.19 32.24 -24.00
N ASP A 56 14.34 32.01 -22.98
CA ASP A 56 14.73 31.22 -21.82
C ASP A 56 15.14 29.80 -22.25
N THR A 57 16.19 29.29 -21.61
CA THR A 57 16.67 27.91 -21.79
C THR A 57 16.89 27.25 -20.44
N CYS A 58 16.66 25.96 -20.37
CA CYS A 58 16.77 25.15 -19.17
C CYS A 58 17.47 23.81 -19.46
N SER A 59 17.68 23.00 -18.43
CA SER A 59 18.11 21.60 -18.58
C SER A 59 17.00 20.67 -18.10
N GLU A 60 16.95 19.44 -18.62
CA GLU A 60 15.92 18.48 -18.19
C GLU A 60 15.90 18.24 -16.67
N PRO A 61 17.04 18.06 -15.96
CA PRO A 61 17.01 17.88 -14.52
C PRO A 61 16.42 19.08 -13.78
N VAL A 62 16.71 20.31 -14.23
CA VAL A 62 16.14 21.53 -13.65
C VAL A 62 14.65 21.63 -13.95
N CYS A 63 14.22 21.29 -15.18
CA CYS A 63 12.79 21.23 -15.52
C CYS A 63 12.02 20.23 -14.66
N ARG A 64 12.58 19.05 -14.41
CA ARG A 64 11.97 18.04 -13.52
C ARG A 64 11.90 18.55 -12.07
N ALA A 65 12.95 19.22 -11.58
CA ALA A 65 12.95 19.83 -10.26
C ALA A 65 11.90 20.96 -10.13
N TYR A 66 11.70 21.76 -11.18
CA TYR A 66 10.63 22.76 -11.21
C TYR A 66 9.24 22.12 -11.20
N LEU A 67 9.03 21.05 -11.97
CA LEU A 67 7.78 20.30 -11.97
C LEU A 67 7.48 19.72 -10.58
N GLU A 68 8.46 19.08 -9.95
CA GLU A 68 8.33 18.56 -8.57
C GLU A 68 7.97 19.68 -7.59
N THR A 69 8.70 20.79 -7.62
CA THR A 69 8.43 21.96 -6.76
C THR A 69 7.01 22.51 -6.95
N LYS A 70 6.56 22.63 -8.21
CA LYS A 70 5.21 23.10 -8.54
C LYS A 70 4.15 22.15 -7.99
N ILE A 71 4.34 20.84 -8.17
CA ILE A 71 3.43 19.83 -7.63
C ILE A 71 3.31 19.96 -6.11
N GLU A 72 4.43 20.06 -5.41
CA GLU A 72 4.46 20.18 -3.96
C GLU A 72 3.79 21.46 -3.43
N GLN A 73 4.06 22.60 -4.07
CA GLN A 73 3.61 23.89 -3.57
C GLN A 73 2.18 24.25 -3.99
N GLU A 74 1.76 23.85 -5.20
CA GLU A 74 0.52 24.34 -5.79
C GLU A 74 -0.56 23.25 -5.96
N TYR A 75 -0.17 21.99 -6.17
CA TYR A 75 -1.12 20.91 -6.46
C TYR A 75 -1.47 20.10 -5.23
N ILE A 76 -0.46 19.61 -4.52
CA ILE A 76 -0.63 18.77 -3.32
C ILE A 76 -1.55 19.44 -2.28
N PRO A 77 -1.41 20.72 -1.92
CA PRO A 77 -2.27 21.35 -0.92
C PRO A 77 -3.75 21.36 -1.30
N SER A 78 -4.07 21.44 -2.59
CA SER A 78 -5.45 21.35 -3.06
C SER A 78 -5.97 19.92 -3.05
N LEU A 79 -5.15 18.94 -3.44
CA LEU A 79 -5.57 17.53 -3.46
C LEU A 79 -5.69 16.90 -2.07
N MET A 80 -4.94 17.39 -1.07
CA MET A 80 -5.11 16.98 0.33
C MET A 80 -6.53 17.24 0.89
N LYS A 81 -7.33 18.08 0.22
CA LYS A 81 -8.73 18.33 0.60
C LYS A 81 -9.66 17.17 0.21
N ILE A 82 -9.20 16.24 -0.62
CA ILE A 82 -9.96 15.06 -1.03
C ILE A 82 -10.09 14.13 0.19
N PRO A 83 -11.30 13.71 0.59
CA PRO A 83 -11.50 12.77 1.68
C PRO A 83 -10.71 11.48 1.47
N GLY A 84 -10.08 10.99 2.54
CA GLY A 84 -9.27 9.77 2.47
C GLY A 84 -7.94 9.91 1.72
N TRP A 85 -7.52 11.13 1.32
CA TRP A 85 -6.25 11.38 0.62
C TRP A 85 -5.07 10.65 1.27
N ASP A 86 -4.94 10.73 2.59
CA ASP A 86 -3.81 10.13 3.31
C ASP A 86 -3.74 8.61 3.13
N ARG A 87 -4.89 7.94 2.99
CA ARG A 87 -5.01 6.49 2.79
C ARG A 87 -4.79 6.06 1.34
N LEU A 88 -4.78 6.97 0.37
CA LEU A 88 -4.44 6.61 -1.01
C LEU A 88 -2.95 6.21 -1.09
N GLY A 89 -2.65 5.16 -1.85
CA GLY A 89 -1.27 4.79 -2.12
C GLY A 89 -0.61 5.72 -3.13
N LYS A 90 0.68 5.48 -3.39
CA LYS A 90 1.50 6.33 -4.27
C LYS A 90 0.99 6.36 -5.70
N CYS A 91 0.47 5.24 -6.23
CA CYS A 91 -0.04 5.16 -7.60
C CYS A 91 -1.31 6.00 -7.77
N ARG A 92 -2.29 5.85 -6.87
CA ARG A 92 -3.53 6.64 -6.92
C ARG A 92 -3.28 8.13 -6.71
N LYS A 93 -2.40 8.50 -5.77
CA LYS A 93 -1.99 9.91 -5.57
C LYS A 93 -1.31 10.49 -6.81
N ALA A 94 -0.40 9.75 -7.45
CA ALA A 94 0.26 10.17 -8.68
C ALA A 94 -0.71 10.38 -9.85
N VAL A 95 -1.72 9.50 -9.98
CA VAL A 95 -2.79 9.65 -10.96
C VAL A 95 -3.60 10.93 -10.73
N LEU A 96 -3.98 11.23 -9.49
CA LEU A 96 -4.72 12.46 -9.18
C LEU A 96 -3.87 13.71 -9.43
N LEU A 97 -2.56 13.65 -9.18
CA LEU A 97 -1.63 14.73 -9.52
C LEU A 97 -1.52 14.94 -11.03
N SER A 98 -1.38 13.87 -11.82
CA SER A 98 -1.40 13.96 -13.28
C SER A 98 -2.73 14.51 -13.80
N PHE A 99 -3.85 14.02 -13.28
CA PHE A 99 -5.18 14.48 -13.65
C PHE A 99 -5.36 15.98 -13.34
N ALA A 100 -4.92 16.39 -12.16
CA ALA A 100 -4.93 17.77 -11.71
C ALA A 100 -4.00 18.67 -12.53
N TRP A 101 -2.83 18.20 -12.94
CA TRP A 101 -1.93 18.94 -13.85
C TRP A 101 -2.63 19.30 -15.16
N ASN A 102 -3.41 18.36 -15.70
CA ASN A 102 -4.12 18.55 -16.95
C ASN A 102 -5.36 19.45 -16.86
N LEU A 103 -6.12 19.36 -15.76
CA LEU A 103 -7.46 19.93 -15.64
C LEU A 103 -7.58 21.01 -14.55
N GLY A 104 -6.50 21.24 -13.81
CA GLY A 104 -6.39 22.19 -12.71
C GLY A 104 -6.42 21.52 -11.32
N PRO A 105 -5.66 22.06 -10.34
CA PRO A 105 -5.52 21.47 -9.00
C PRO A 105 -6.79 21.50 -8.14
N ASN A 106 -7.77 22.32 -8.52
CA ASN A 106 -8.98 22.54 -7.73
C ASN A 106 -10.20 21.80 -8.27
N PHE A 107 -10.02 20.72 -9.04
CA PHE A 107 -11.13 20.01 -9.68
C PHE A 107 -12.13 19.40 -8.68
N TYR A 108 -11.66 18.94 -7.51
CA TYR A 108 -12.49 18.25 -6.54
C TYR A 108 -13.61 19.17 -6.01
N GLY A 109 -14.86 18.71 -6.14
CA GLY A 109 -16.06 19.46 -5.75
C GLY A 109 -16.45 20.61 -6.68
N ARG A 110 -15.78 20.79 -7.83
CA ARG A 110 -16.15 21.82 -8.81
C ARG A 110 -17.21 21.33 -9.80
N PRO A 111 -18.01 22.25 -10.36
CA PRO A 111 -18.91 21.95 -11.46
C PRO A 111 -18.18 21.31 -12.64
N GLY A 112 -18.75 20.24 -13.20
CA GLY A 112 -18.16 19.44 -14.27
C GLY A 112 -17.23 18.32 -13.80
N PHE A 113 -17.00 18.19 -12.48
CA PHE A 113 -16.18 17.13 -11.87
C PHE A 113 -16.97 16.29 -10.86
N GLU A 114 -18.30 16.26 -10.97
CA GLU A 114 -19.20 15.62 -10.01
C GLU A 114 -18.93 14.11 -9.93
N SER A 115 -18.76 13.43 -11.06
CA SER A 115 -18.55 11.98 -11.09
C SER A 115 -17.25 11.56 -10.42
N ILE A 116 -16.15 12.29 -10.64
CA ILE A 116 -14.86 11.96 -10.00
C ILE A 116 -14.89 12.33 -8.52
N SER A 117 -15.49 13.47 -8.18
CA SER A 117 -15.63 13.90 -6.79
C SER A 117 -16.48 12.93 -5.98
N TYR A 118 -17.59 12.45 -6.56
CA TYR A 118 -18.45 11.43 -5.97
C TYR A 118 -17.70 10.12 -5.75
N ALA A 119 -17.01 9.60 -6.77
CA ALA A 119 -16.25 8.36 -6.65
C ALA A 119 -15.15 8.44 -5.56
N LEU A 120 -14.43 9.56 -5.50
CA LEU A 120 -13.40 9.78 -4.48
C LEU A 120 -13.98 9.90 -3.06
N ASN A 121 -15.11 10.61 -2.92
CA ASN A 121 -15.78 10.77 -1.63
C ASN A 121 -16.34 9.43 -1.11
N GLN A 122 -16.97 8.62 -1.98
CA GLN A 122 -17.46 7.30 -1.60
C GLN A 122 -16.30 6.35 -1.25
N GLY A 123 -15.24 6.37 -2.05
CA GLY A 123 -14.05 5.54 -1.86
C GLY A 123 -13.36 5.74 -0.50
N ALA A 124 -13.43 6.95 0.06
CA ALA A 124 -12.83 7.26 1.35
C ALA A 124 -13.39 6.41 2.51
N SER A 125 -14.68 6.06 2.42
CA SER A 125 -15.38 5.23 3.41
C SER A 125 -15.57 3.79 2.95
N ASN A 126 -15.84 3.59 1.65
CA ASN A 126 -15.98 2.26 1.04
C ASN A 126 -14.99 2.12 -0.15
N PRO A 127 -13.79 1.55 0.07
CA PRO A 127 -12.74 1.44 -0.94
C PRO A 127 -13.15 0.75 -2.25
N GLU A 128 -14.18 -0.09 -2.25
CA GLU A 128 -14.77 -0.69 -3.45
C GLU A 128 -15.17 0.36 -4.50
N ALA A 129 -15.61 1.55 -4.07
CA ALA A 129 -16.00 2.61 -4.99
C ALA A 129 -14.83 3.13 -5.85
N TYR A 130 -13.58 2.93 -5.41
CA TYR A 130 -12.40 3.30 -6.19
C TYR A 130 -12.23 2.47 -7.47
N GLU A 131 -12.88 1.31 -7.60
CA GLU A 131 -12.87 0.51 -8.84
C GLU A 131 -13.52 1.25 -10.02
N LYS A 132 -14.41 2.20 -9.74
CA LYS A 132 -15.11 3.00 -10.77
C LYS A 132 -14.26 4.17 -11.29
N VAL A 133 -13.20 4.57 -10.58
CA VAL A 133 -12.41 5.74 -10.97
C VAL A 133 -11.82 5.63 -12.39
N PRO A 134 -11.24 4.49 -12.83
CA PRO A 134 -10.76 4.33 -14.20
C PRO A 134 -11.82 4.59 -15.29
N SER A 135 -13.08 4.20 -15.09
CA SER A 135 -14.14 4.50 -16.06
C SER A 135 -14.58 5.95 -15.98
N VAL A 136 -14.60 6.55 -14.78
CA VAL A 136 -14.89 7.97 -14.58
C VAL A 136 -13.82 8.86 -15.22
N LEU A 137 -12.54 8.49 -15.16
CA LEU A 137 -11.45 9.23 -15.81
C LEU A 137 -11.69 9.38 -17.31
N LYS A 138 -12.28 8.37 -17.97
CA LYS A 138 -12.58 8.40 -19.42
C LYS A 138 -13.63 9.44 -19.81
N LEU A 139 -14.31 10.08 -18.86
CA LEU A 139 -15.24 11.17 -19.13
C LEU A 139 -14.50 12.49 -19.42
N TYR A 140 -13.22 12.59 -19.07
CA TYR A 140 -12.40 13.81 -19.18
C TYR A 140 -11.40 13.74 -20.34
N THR A 141 -11.95 13.52 -21.54
CA THR A 141 -11.20 13.32 -22.79
C THR A 141 -11.45 14.40 -23.83
N LYS A 142 -12.22 15.44 -23.49
CA LYS A 142 -12.62 16.51 -24.40
C LYS A 142 -11.96 17.84 -24.07
N ALA A 143 -11.72 18.66 -25.09
CA ALA A 143 -11.44 20.09 -24.96
C ALA A 143 -12.38 20.87 -25.88
N ASN A 144 -13.05 21.91 -25.35
CA ASN A 144 -14.05 22.69 -26.09
C ASN A 144 -15.11 21.82 -26.80
N GLY A 145 -15.53 20.72 -26.15
CA GLY A 145 -16.53 19.78 -26.67
C GLY A 145 -16.01 18.76 -27.69
N VAL A 146 -14.76 18.88 -28.14
CA VAL A 146 -14.13 17.96 -29.10
C VAL A 146 -13.34 16.88 -28.36
N GLU A 147 -13.56 15.62 -28.74
CA GLU A 147 -12.78 14.48 -28.25
C GLU A 147 -11.32 14.58 -28.71
N LEU A 148 -10.36 14.39 -27.79
CA LEU A 148 -8.94 14.42 -28.09
C LEU A 148 -8.29 13.07 -27.81
N GLU A 149 -7.66 12.50 -28.85
CA GLU A 149 -7.00 11.19 -28.76
C GLU A 149 -5.90 11.16 -27.69
N GLY A 150 -5.10 12.22 -27.58
CA GLY A 150 -4.07 12.33 -26.54
C GLY A 150 -4.64 12.28 -25.12
N LEU A 151 -5.81 12.90 -24.88
CA LEU A 151 -6.48 12.82 -23.58
C LEU A 151 -7.05 11.43 -23.34
N ARG A 152 -7.61 10.77 -24.36
CA ARG A 152 -8.08 9.38 -24.26
C ARG A 152 -6.96 8.43 -23.82
N ILE A 153 -5.78 8.54 -24.45
CA ILE A 153 -4.59 7.76 -24.10
C ILE A 153 -4.14 8.07 -22.67
N ARG A 154 -4.13 9.35 -22.28
CA ARG A 154 -3.76 9.78 -20.92
C ARG A 154 -4.68 9.20 -19.85
N ARG A 155 -6.00 9.34 -20.02
CA ARG A 155 -7.00 8.82 -19.08
C ARG A 155 -6.94 7.29 -18.96
N LEU A 156 -6.61 6.59 -20.06
CA LEU A 156 -6.41 5.13 -20.04
C LEU A 156 -5.20 4.72 -19.20
N GLU A 157 -4.06 5.40 -19.38
CA GLU A 157 -2.84 5.10 -18.61
C GLU A 157 -3.00 5.47 -17.14
N GLU A 158 -3.62 6.62 -16.84
CA GLU A 158 -3.99 7.00 -15.48
C GLU A 158 -4.90 5.96 -14.83
N GLY A 159 -5.90 5.45 -15.55
CA GLY A 159 -6.74 4.35 -15.08
C GLY A 159 -5.98 3.05 -14.84
N ARG A 160 -5.01 2.71 -15.69
CA ARG A 160 -4.15 1.53 -15.52
C ARG A 160 -3.27 1.64 -14.27
N ILE A 161 -2.64 2.80 -14.03
CA ILE A 161 -1.83 3.05 -12.83
C ILE A 161 -2.69 3.04 -11.58
N TRP A 162 -3.90 3.61 -11.64
CA TRP A 162 -4.86 3.61 -10.53
C TRP A 162 -5.21 2.19 -10.05
N GLN A 163 -5.36 1.25 -10.99
CA GLN A 163 -5.71 -0.14 -10.70
C GLN A 163 -4.57 -0.94 -10.04
N GLN A 164 -3.32 -0.46 -10.08
CA GLN A 164 -2.21 -1.15 -9.42
C GLN A 164 -2.32 -1.20 -7.88
N GLU A 165 -3.24 -0.42 -7.32
CA GLU A 165 -3.60 -0.40 -5.90
C GLU A 165 -5.04 -0.86 -5.68
N ASN A 166 -5.59 -1.68 -6.61
CA ASN A 166 -6.85 -2.38 -6.38
C ASN A 166 -6.59 -3.73 -5.72
N ASP A 167 -6.96 -3.85 -4.45
CA ASP A 167 -6.78 -5.08 -3.67
C ASP A 167 -7.74 -6.20 -4.12
N GLY A 168 -8.81 -5.85 -4.85
CA GLY A 168 -9.85 -6.80 -5.26
C GLY A 168 -10.70 -7.27 -4.08
N THR A 169 -11.47 -8.35 -4.30
CA THR A 169 -12.22 -8.99 -3.22
C THR A 169 -11.38 -10.09 -2.59
N MET A 170 -11.26 -10.04 -1.26
CA MET A 170 -10.73 -11.11 -0.42
C MET A 170 -11.88 -11.85 0.23
N PHE A 171 -11.72 -13.16 0.38
CA PHE A 171 -12.66 -14.05 1.03
C PHE A 171 -12.00 -14.55 2.31
N PHE A 172 -12.58 -14.19 3.44
CA PHE A 172 -12.12 -14.63 4.75
C PHE A 172 -13.03 -15.78 5.18
N ASP A 173 -12.51 -17.00 5.11
CA ASP A 173 -13.23 -18.20 5.55
C ASP A 173 -12.95 -18.44 7.04
N CYS A 174 -14.02 -18.55 7.81
CA CYS A 174 -13.97 -18.79 9.24
C CYS A 174 -13.58 -20.24 9.52
N ASN A 175 -12.44 -20.45 10.20
CA ASN A 175 -11.96 -21.78 10.57
C ASN A 175 -12.46 -22.22 11.95
N ILE A 176 -12.72 -21.25 12.83
CA ILE A 176 -13.05 -21.44 14.25
C ILE A 176 -14.11 -20.40 14.62
N ALA A 177 -15.15 -20.82 15.34
CA ALA A 177 -16.22 -19.95 15.80
C ALA A 177 -15.63 -18.68 16.45
N THR A 178 -16.03 -17.53 15.94
CA THR A 178 -15.39 -16.25 16.25
C THR A 178 -16.40 -15.11 16.15
N PHE A 179 -15.92 -13.87 16.26
CA PHE A 179 -16.73 -12.68 16.11
C PHE A 179 -16.12 -11.71 15.11
N LEU A 180 -16.97 -11.00 14.36
CA LEU A 180 -16.67 -9.65 13.91
C LEU A 180 -16.85 -8.70 15.08
N GLN A 181 -15.99 -7.71 15.21
CA GLN A 181 -15.92 -6.87 16.41
C GLN A 181 -15.83 -5.39 16.04
N LYS A 182 -16.65 -4.52 16.63
CA LYS A 182 -16.62 -3.07 16.36
C LYS A 182 -15.40 -2.36 16.96
N ALA A 183 -14.63 -3.04 17.83
CA ALA A 183 -13.36 -2.53 18.37
C ALA A 183 -12.34 -3.68 18.53
N PRO A 184 -11.03 -3.38 18.40
CA PRO A 184 -9.95 -4.38 18.41
C PRO A 184 -9.56 -4.83 19.82
N ILE A 185 -10.55 -5.27 20.59
CA ILE A 185 -10.40 -5.79 21.96
C ILE A 185 -11.09 -7.14 22.04
N SER A 186 -10.78 -7.98 23.03
CA SER A 186 -11.44 -9.29 23.15
C SER A 186 -12.97 -9.18 23.18
N SER A 187 -13.66 -10.07 22.45
CA SER A 187 -15.13 -10.08 22.30
C SER A 187 -15.89 -10.25 23.62
N LYS A 188 -15.24 -10.74 24.68
CA LYS A 188 -15.80 -10.82 26.04
C LYS A 188 -16.06 -9.44 26.65
N TYR A 189 -15.38 -8.40 26.15
CA TYR A 189 -15.56 -7.00 26.58
C TYR A 189 -16.53 -6.22 25.69
N LEU A 190 -17.04 -6.84 24.62
CA LEU A 190 -17.97 -6.20 23.69
C LEU A 190 -19.42 -6.59 24.01
N SER A 191 -20.31 -5.61 23.89
CA SER A 191 -21.76 -5.83 23.95
C SER A 191 -22.23 -6.68 22.76
N ASN A 192 -23.52 -7.06 22.76
CA ASN A 192 -24.09 -7.83 21.65
C ASN A 192 -24.18 -7.02 20.36
N GLU A 193 -24.33 -5.69 20.44
CA GLU A 193 -24.31 -4.79 19.29
C GLU A 193 -22.87 -4.52 18.81
N GLY A 194 -21.90 -4.64 19.72
CA GLY A 194 -20.48 -4.43 19.44
C GLY A 194 -19.80 -5.62 18.76
N LYS A 195 -20.51 -6.74 18.56
CA LYS A 195 -19.96 -7.95 17.94
C LYS A 195 -21.00 -8.71 17.14
N GLN A 196 -20.56 -9.48 16.18
CA GLN A 196 -21.41 -10.38 15.40
C GLN A 196 -20.74 -11.76 15.37
N GLY A 197 -21.46 -12.79 15.81
CA GLY A 197 -20.96 -14.17 15.79
C GLY A 197 -20.80 -14.67 14.36
N ILE A 198 -19.75 -15.46 14.13
CA ILE A 198 -19.44 -16.13 12.86
C ILE A 198 -19.05 -17.56 13.18
N GLU A 199 -19.73 -18.51 12.56
CA GLU A 199 -19.51 -19.95 12.72
C GLU A 199 -18.47 -20.48 11.73
N PRO A 200 -17.79 -21.60 12.05
CA PRO A 200 -16.87 -22.25 11.12
C PRO A 200 -17.55 -22.60 9.79
N GLY A 201 -16.86 -22.33 8.69
CA GLY A 201 -17.36 -22.54 7.33
C GLY A 201 -18.12 -21.35 6.73
N GLU A 202 -18.45 -20.32 7.54
CA GLU A 202 -18.95 -19.06 7.00
C GLU A 202 -17.83 -18.25 6.35
N THR A 203 -18.18 -17.46 5.33
CA THR A 203 -17.24 -16.61 4.58
C THR A 203 -17.72 -15.17 4.61
N ILE A 204 -16.81 -14.23 4.84
CA ILE A 204 -17.05 -12.81 4.64
C ILE A 204 -16.27 -12.31 3.42
N GLU A 205 -16.87 -11.43 2.64
CA GLU A 205 -16.22 -10.73 1.52
C GLU A 205 -15.67 -9.39 1.99
N VAL A 206 -14.39 -9.17 1.75
CA VAL A 206 -13.61 -8.03 2.24
C VAL A 206 -12.98 -7.30 1.06
N VAL A 207 -13.09 -5.97 1.03
CA VAL A 207 -12.55 -5.11 -0.05
C VAL A 207 -11.35 -4.28 0.38
N ALA A 208 -11.06 -4.23 1.68
CA ALA A 208 -9.88 -3.57 2.22
C ALA A 208 -9.54 -4.13 3.59
N THR A 209 -8.25 -4.10 3.92
CA THR A 209 -7.77 -4.43 5.26
C THR A 209 -6.84 -3.36 5.79
N ASP A 210 -6.84 -3.15 7.12
CA ASP A 210 -5.86 -2.29 7.77
C ASP A 210 -5.25 -3.00 8.99
N THR A 211 -3.93 -3.10 9.01
CA THR A 211 -3.20 -3.69 10.13
C THR A 211 -3.32 -2.80 11.38
N ILE A 212 -3.44 -3.44 12.54
CA ILE A 212 -3.34 -2.78 13.84
C ILE A 212 -1.94 -3.07 14.39
N PRO A 213 -1.12 -2.07 14.75
CA PRO A 213 0.21 -2.31 15.27
C PRO A 213 0.17 -3.20 16.51
N ALA A 214 1.13 -4.13 16.62
CA ALA A 214 1.28 -5.02 17.77
C ALA A 214 -0.03 -5.72 18.18
N SER A 215 -0.77 -6.25 17.20
CA SER A 215 -2.03 -6.96 17.46
C SER A 215 -2.24 -8.06 16.42
N ALA A 216 -2.78 -9.19 16.88
CA ALA A 216 -3.33 -10.21 15.99
C ALA A 216 -4.74 -9.85 15.47
N HIS A 217 -5.30 -8.70 15.85
CA HIS A 217 -6.52 -8.17 15.24
C HIS A 217 -6.19 -7.32 14.01
N GLN A 218 -7.10 -7.34 13.04
CA GLN A 218 -7.01 -6.54 11.82
C GLN A 218 -8.35 -5.88 11.54
N TRP A 219 -8.34 -4.65 11.02
CA TRP A 219 -9.55 -4.06 10.45
C TRP A 219 -9.83 -4.66 9.08
N VAL A 220 -11.10 -4.93 8.81
CA VAL A 220 -11.62 -5.33 7.50
C VAL A 220 -12.78 -4.40 7.14
N THR A 221 -12.89 -4.06 5.85
CA THR A 221 -14.06 -3.40 5.30
C THR A 221 -14.84 -4.41 4.47
N LEU A 222 -16.10 -4.65 4.86
CA LEU A 222 -16.97 -5.62 4.20
C LEU A 222 -17.44 -5.09 2.83
N LYS A 223 -17.45 -5.97 1.84
CA LYS A 223 -17.96 -5.68 0.50
C LYS A 223 -19.45 -5.34 0.53
N GLY A 224 -19.89 -4.44 -0.35
CA GLY A 224 -21.29 -4.04 -0.47
C GLY A 224 -21.76 -3.08 0.63
N SER A 225 -21.60 -3.44 1.91
CA SER A 225 -22.00 -2.57 3.03
C SER A 225 -21.01 -1.44 3.29
N GLY A 226 -19.72 -1.65 3.01
CA GLY A 226 -18.65 -0.74 3.38
C GLY A 226 -18.43 -0.63 4.89
N GLU A 227 -19.10 -1.47 5.70
CA GLU A 227 -18.93 -1.45 7.14
C GLU A 227 -17.53 -1.92 7.53
N ARG A 228 -16.96 -1.24 8.51
CA ARG A 228 -15.66 -1.59 9.07
C ARG A 228 -15.83 -2.40 10.35
N TRP A 229 -15.13 -3.53 10.41
CA TRP A 229 -15.12 -4.46 11.53
C TRP A 229 -13.69 -4.87 11.83
N THR A 230 -13.44 -5.39 13.03
CA THR A 230 -12.19 -6.06 13.37
C THR A 230 -12.40 -7.56 13.40
N VAL A 231 -11.38 -8.28 12.95
CA VAL A 231 -11.28 -9.74 13.00
C VAL A 231 -10.03 -10.13 13.78
N TYR A 232 -10.10 -11.21 14.54
CA TYR A 232 -8.91 -11.87 15.08
C TYR A 232 -8.31 -12.78 14.01
N ARG A 233 -7.24 -12.33 13.35
CA ARG A 233 -6.66 -12.96 12.14
C ARG A 233 -6.44 -14.48 12.26
N PRO A 234 -5.95 -15.03 13.39
CA PRO A 234 -5.73 -16.47 13.52
C PRO A 234 -6.96 -17.37 13.31
N HIS A 235 -8.18 -16.84 13.36
CA HIS A 235 -9.40 -17.63 13.12
C HIS A 235 -9.82 -17.72 11.65
N TRP A 236 -9.06 -17.10 10.73
CA TRP A 236 -9.49 -16.95 9.34
C TRP A 236 -8.45 -17.44 8.35
N THR A 237 -8.89 -18.13 7.31
CA THR A 237 -8.12 -18.35 6.09
C THR A 237 -8.50 -17.27 5.09
N VAL A 238 -7.54 -16.70 4.38
CA VAL A 238 -7.80 -15.67 3.36
C VAL A 238 -7.49 -16.24 1.99
N ARG A 239 -8.41 -16.02 1.05
CA ARG A 239 -8.26 -16.36 -0.36
C ARG A 239 -8.71 -15.18 -1.22
N THR A 240 -8.26 -15.15 -2.47
CA THR A 240 -8.66 -14.15 -3.47
C THR A 240 -9.15 -14.88 -4.73
N GLU A 241 -9.79 -14.13 -5.63
CA GLU A 241 -10.14 -14.61 -6.98
C GLU A 241 -8.95 -14.68 -7.94
N GLU A 242 -7.77 -14.25 -7.52
CA GLU A 242 -6.58 -14.21 -8.37
C GLU A 242 -6.03 -15.62 -8.63
N ASP A 243 -5.45 -15.85 -9.80
CA ASP A 243 -4.88 -17.15 -10.13
C ASP A 243 -3.70 -17.49 -9.22
N GLN A 244 -3.55 -18.78 -8.87
CA GLN A 244 -2.33 -19.25 -8.22
C GLN A 244 -1.16 -19.06 -9.20
N ALA A 245 -0.15 -18.30 -8.78
CA ALA A 245 1.09 -18.17 -9.51
C ALA A 245 2.14 -19.05 -8.82
N GLU A 246 2.59 -20.08 -9.52
CA GLU A 246 3.78 -20.83 -9.12
C GLU A 246 4.99 -19.88 -9.20
N PRO A 247 5.86 -19.87 -8.19
CA PRO A 247 7.10 -19.12 -8.29
C PRO A 247 7.91 -19.66 -9.46
N VAL A 248 8.27 -18.79 -10.39
CA VAL A 248 9.28 -19.14 -11.41
C VAL A 248 10.59 -19.28 -10.66
N ASP A 249 11.21 -20.46 -10.67
CA ASP A 249 12.50 -20.68 -10.02
C ASP A 249 13.53 -19.65 -10.52
N GLY A 250 14.00 -18.78 -9.62
CA GLY A 250 14.89 -17.65 -9.94
C GLY A 250 14.28 -16.49 -10.73
N GLY A 251 12.96 -16.46 -10.97
CA GLY A 251 12.24 -15.38 -11.66
C GLY A 251 11.74 -14.26 -10.74
N PRO A 252 11.36 -13.09 -11.30
CA PRO A 252 10.83 -11.98 -10.51
C PRO A 252 9.47 -12.34 -9.88
N ILE A 253 9.22 -11.87 -8.65
CA ILE A 253 7.93 -12.04 -7.98
C ILE A 253 6.92 -11.06 -8.57
N ASP A 254 5.73 -11.56 -8.90
CA ASP A 254 4.58 -10.70 -9.16
C ASP A 254 3.97 -10.20 -7.85
N TRP A 255 4.51 -9.09 -7.34
CA TRP A 255 3.99 -8.42 -6.13
C TRP A 255 2.59 -7.82 -6.29
N SER A 256 1.95 -7.95 -7.46
CA SER A 256 0.57 -7.50 -7.69
C SER A 256 -0.47 -8.61 -7.54
N ASN A 257 -0.04 -9.88 -7.53
CA ASN A 257 -0.87 -11.05 -7.28
C ASN A 257 -0.66 -11.54 -5.84
N PHE A 258 -1.69 -11.44 -5.00
CA PHE A 258 -1.62 -11.86 -3.61
C PHE A 258 -1.40 -13.37 -3.43
N ASN A 259 -1.76 -14.20 -4.42
CA ASN A 259 -1.54 -15.64 -4.39
C ASN A 259 -0.13 -16.04 -4.86
N ALA A 260 0.65 -15.12 -5.41
CA ALA A 260 2.04 -15.39 -5.79
C ALA A 260 2.89 -15.71 -4.55
N LYS A 261 3.84 -16.62 -4.73
CA LYS A 261 4.74 -17.08 -3.67
C LYS A 261 5.97 -16.18 -3.56
N VAL A 262 6.31 -15.79 -2.33
CA VAL A 262 7.55 -15.06 -2.00
C VAL A 262 8.67 -16.01 -1.57
N GLY A 263 8.28 -17.16 -1.00
CA GLY A 263 9.14 -18.31 -0.74
C GLY A 263 8.31 -19.59 -0.91
N LYS A 264 8.76 -20.71 -0.35
CA LYS A 264 8.03 -21.99 -0.38
C LYS A 264 6.64 -21.86 0.23
N TYR A 265 6.52 -21.11 1.32
CA TYR A 265 5.25 -21.01 2.06
C TYR A 265 4.55 -19.66 1.95
N LEU A 266 5.28 -18.56 2.17
CA LEU A 266 4.70 -17.23 2.22
C LEU A 266 4.15 -16.79 0.87
N THR A 267 2.97 -16.20 0.92
CA THR A 267 2.35 -15.52 -0.20
C THR A 267 2.60 -14.02 -0.17
N VAL A 268 2.48 -13.34 -1.31
CA VAL A 268 2.51 -11.88 -1.41
C VAL A 268 1.41 -11.28 -0.52
N GLY A 269 0.21 -11.88 -0.48
CA GLY A 269 -0.89 -11.45 0.37
C GLY A 269 -0.54 -11.43 1.86
N GLU A 270 0.12 -12.48 2.35
CA GLU A 270 0.60 -12.54 3.74
C GLU A 270 1.70 -11.51 4.02
N VAL A 271 2.66 -11.34 3.11
CA VAL A 271 3.77 -10.40 3.30
C VAL A 271 3.28 -8.95 3.27
N LEU A 272 2.37 -8.62 2.34
CA LEU A 272 1.81 -7.28 2.17
C LEU A 272 0.56 -7.04 3.04
N GLN A 273 0.14 -8.04 3.82
CA GLN A 273 -1.08 -7.99 4.63
C GLN A 273 -2.31 -7.55 3.82
N TRP A 274 -2.43 -8.09 2.60
CA TRP A 274 -3.55 -7.88 1.68
C TRP A 274 -3.85 -6.41 1.36
N ASP A 275 -2.78 -5.64 1.17
CA ASP A 275 -2.81 -4.21 0.85
C ASP A 275 -1.74 -3.90 -0.21
N LYS A 276 -2.14 -3.72 -1.47
CA LYS A 276 -1.22 -3.51 -2.60
C LYS A 276 -0.46 -2.19 -2.51
N ARG A 277 -0.91 -1.24 -1.67
CA ARG A 277 -0.14 -0.02 -1.36
C ARG A 277 1.20 -0.35 -0.69
N ARG A 278 1.34 -1.56 -0.14
CA ARG A 278 2.57 -2.05 0.49
C ARG A 278 3.58 -2.64 -0.47
N ARG A 279 3.30 -2.76 -1.77
CA ARG A 279 4.23 -3.39 -2.73
C ARG A 279 5.63 -2.73 -2.69
N PRO A 280 6.72 -3.50 -2.56
CA PRO A 280 8.07 -2.98 -2.70
C PRO A 280 8.35 -2.59 -4.16
N ASP A 281 9.33 -1.72 -4.38
CA ASP A 281 9.80 -1.47 -5.75
C ASP A 281 10.68 -2.63 -6.22
N ASN A 282 10.51 -3.06 -7.46
CA ASN A 282 11.31 -4.15 -8.05
C ASN A 282 12.80 -3.77 -8.06
N GLY A 283 13.66 -4.70 -7.68
CA GLY A 283 15.10 -4.52 -7.51
C GLY A 283 15.50 -3.69 -6.28
N SER A 284 14.55 -3.31 -5.41
CA SER A 284 14.86 -2.51 -4.21
C SER A 284 15.57 -3.33 -3.13
N GLU A 285 16.19 -2.64 -2.18
CA GLU A 285 16.75 -3.28 -0.99
C GLU A 285 15.67 -3.96 -0.16
N VAL A 286 14.50 -3.34 -0.06
CA VAL A 286 13.35 -3.92 0.65
C VAL A 286 12.96 -5.26 0.02
N GLU A 287 12.87 -5.35 -1.30
CA GLU A 287 12.54 -6.61 -1.97
C GLU A 287 13.57 -7.70 -1.62
N ARG A 288 14.87 -7.40 -1.69
CA ARG A 288 15.92 -8.34 -1.31
C ARG A 288 15.82 -8.81 0.15
N GLN A 289 15.48 -7.90 1.06
CA GLN A 289 15.27 -8.24 2.47
C GLN A 289 14.04 -9.13 2.66
N LEU A 290 12.96 -8.90 1.90
CA LEU A 290 11.76 -9.75 1.95
C LEU A 290 12.04 -11.16 1.43
N LEU A 291 12.82 -11.30 0.36
CA LEU A 291 13.27 -12.61 -0.13
C LEU A 291 14.09 -13.34 0.92
N THR A 292 15.08 -12.66 1.51
CA THR A 292 15.93 -13.22 2.57
C THR A 292 15.09 -13.66 3.78
N LEU A 293 14.13 -12.83 4.20
CA LEU A 293 13.23 -13.12 5.29
C LEU A 293 12.32 -14.32 5.00
N ALA A 294 11.82 -14.44 3.76
CA ALA A 294 10.99 -15.56 3.33
C ALA A 294 11.77 -16.88 3.35
N GLU A 295 13.03 -16.90 2.89
CA GLU A 295 13.89 -18.07 3.01
C GLU A 295 14.07 -18.51 4.48
N GLN A 296 14.27 -17.55 5.40
CA GLN A 296 14.40 -17.87 6.83
C GLN A 296 13.07 -18.35 7.44
N PHE A 297 11.95 -17.80 6.98
CA PHE A 297 10.63 -18.29 7.37
C PHE A 297 10.40 -19.73 6.90
N ASP A 298 10.80 -20.06 5.67
CA ASP A 298 10.66 -21.42 5.13
C ASP A 298 11.44 -22.44 5.96
N LEU A 299 12.70 -22.16 6.28
CA LEU A 299 13.52 -22.99 7.16
C LEU A 299 12.90 -23.13 8.57
N THR A 300 12.35 -22.04 9.10
CA THR A 300 11.70 -22.02 10.40
C THR A 300 10.46 -22.92 10.40
N ARG A 301 9.60 -22.79 9.38
CA ARG A 301 8.37 -23.58 9.25
C ARG A 301 8.65 -25.06 9.01
N ASP A 302 9.63 -25.37 8.16
CA ASP A 302 10.08 -26.76 7.91
C ASP A 302 10.57 -27.42 9.21
N ALA A 303 11.35 -26.71 10.02
CA ALA A 303 11.89 -27.24 11.27
C ALA A 303 10.89 -27.24 12.43
N TRP A 304 9.92 -26.32 12.44
CA TRP A 304 8.81 -26.35 13.40
C TRP A 304 7.91 -27.58 13.14
N GLY A 305 7.71 -27.94 11.88
CA GLY A 305 6.93 -29.12 11.49
C GLY A 305 5.41 -28.90 11.50
N GLY A 306 4.96 -27.66 11.73
CA GLY A 306 3.55 -27.26 11.75
C GLY A 306 3.28 -25.99 10.95
N PRO A 307 2.01 -25.67 10.68
CA PRO A 307 1.63 -24.45 9.98
C PRO A 307 1.90 -23.19 10.83
N LEU A 308 2.47 -22.17 10.20
CA LEU A 308 2.67 -20.83 10.77
C LEU A 308 1.86 -19.81 9.96
N GLY A 309 1.13 -18.93 10.64
CA GLY A 309 0.44 -17.80 10.03
C GLY A 309 1.16 -16.48 10.30
N VAL A 310 0.82 -15.45 9.51
CA VAL A 310 1.38 -14.10 9.60
C VAL A 310 0.27 -13.09 9.92
N VAL A 311 0.49 -12.23 10.92
CA VAL A 311 -0.42 -11.11 11.27
C VAL A 311 0.17 -9.73 10.93
N SER A 312 1.46 -9.66 10.63
CA SER A 312 2.12 -8.43 10.21
C SER A 312 3.37 -8.76 9.39
N GLY A 313 3.60 -8.02 8.31
CA GLY A 313 4.74 -8.20 7.43
C GLY A 313 5.31 -6.86 6.98
N TYR A 314 5.62 -6.72 5.69
CA TYR A 314 6.15 -5.49 5.15
C TYR A 314 5.18 -4.32 5.37
N ARG A 315 5.70 -3.18 5.81
CA ARG A 315 4.91 -1.99 6.07
C ARG A 315 5.69 -0.71 5.71
N PRO A 316 5.52 -0.16 4.49
CA PRO A 316 6.20 1.07 4.10
C PRO A 316 5.94 2.21 5.08
N GLU A 317 6.88 3.15 5.17
CA GLU A 317 6.88 4.26 6.15
C GLU A 317 5.55 5.04 6.18
N GLY A 318 4.96 5.32 5.01
CA GLY A 318 3.69 6.05 4.93
C GLY A 318 2.54 5.32 5.64
N ILE A 319 2.45 4.00 5.43
CA ILE A 319 1.43 3.15 6.06
C ILE A 319 1.79 2.91 7.53
N ASN A 320 3.07 2.74 7.86
CA ASN A 320 3.52 2.63 9.24
C ASN A 320 3.06 3.82 10.08
N ARG A 321 3.21 5.04 9.56
CA ARG A 321 2.74 6.25 10.24
C ARG A 321 1.21 6.33 10.30
N GLU A 322 0.51 5.99 9.22
CA GLU A 322 -0.97 5.98 9.16
C GLU A 322 -1.57 5.17 10.31
N ILE A 323 -0.99 4.00 10.60
CA ILE A 323 -1.50 3.11 11.63
C ILE A 323 -0.91 3.35 13.03
N GLY A 324 -0.01 4.34 13.20
CA GLY A 324 0.65 4.62 14.48
C GLY A 324 1.77 3.64 14.85
N GLY A 325 2.41 3.00 13.87
CA GLY A 325 3.52 2.08 14.08
C GLY A 325 4.82 2.78 14.51
N VAL A 326 5.73 2.01 15.11
CA VAL A 326 7.01 2.51 15.63
C VAL A 326 7.92 2.98 14.47
N PRO A 327 8.45 4.22 14.51
CA PRO A 327 9.43 4.68 13.52
C PRO A 327 10.67 3.79 13.47
N ALA A 328 11.29 3.66 12.30
CA ALA A 328 12.49 2.84 12.08
C ALA A 328 12.33 1.34 12.44
N SER A 329 11.09 0.85 12.60
CA SER A 329 10.77 -0.58 12.72
C SER A 329 11.34 -1.38 11.55
N TYR A 330 11.76 -2.61 11.83
CA TYR A 330 12.25 -3.54 10.80
C TYR A 330 11.16 -3.99 9.81
N HIS A 331 9.87 -3.83 10.14
CA HIS A 331 8.77 -3.99 9.17
C HIS A 331 8.86 -2.98 8.02
N ILE A 332 9.37 -1.76 8.26
CA ILE A 332 9.55 -0.74 7.20
C ILE A 332 10.70 -1.10 6.26
N ARG A 333 11.61 -1.95 6.70
CA ARG A 333 12.79 -2.37 5.94
C ARG A 333 12.58 -3.68 5.18
N GLY A 334 11.40 -4.29 5.29
CA GLY A 334 11.14 -5.61 4.74
C GLY A 334 11.87 -6.74 5.48
N MET A 335 12.22 -6.52 6.75
CA MET A 335 13.08 -7.42 7.53
C MET A 335 12.38 -8.12 8.69
N ALA A 336 11.07 -7.91 8.87
CA ALA A 336 10.34 -8.43 10.03
C ALA A 336 8.98 -9.03 9.69
N LEU A 337 8.61 -10.06 10.44
CA LEU A 337 7.29 -10.69 10.45
C LEU A 337 6.80 -10.83 11.90
N ASP A 338 5.50 -10.62 12.10
CA ASP A 338 4.82 -11.08 13.31
C ASP A 338 4.06 -12.36 12.95
N VAL A 339 4.47 -13.47 13.54
CA VAL A 339 4.02 -14.83 13.16
C VAL A 339 3.34 -15.53 14.34
N TYR A 340 2.53 -16.54 14.06
CA TYR A 340 1.92 -17.37 15.11
C TYR A 340 1.81 -18.82 14.65
N PRO A 341 1.97 -19.79 15.56
CA PRO A 341 1.72 -21.19 15.22
C PRO A 341 0.21 -21.45 15.14
N ILE A 342 -0.25 -22.08 14.06
CA ILE A 342 -1.66 -22.42 13.90
C ILE A 342 -1.93 -23.74 14.63
N GLY A 343 -2.88 -23.71 15.57
CA GLY A 343 -3.29 -24.90 16.35
C GLY A 343 -2.36 -25.28 17.50
N GLU A 344 -1.29 -24.52 17.75
CA GLU A 344 -0.33 -24.78 18.82
C GLU A 344 -0.11 -23.55 19.72
N SER A 345 0.61 -23.73 20.83
CA SER A 345 0.86 -22.68 21.81
C SER A 345 1.90 -21.67 21.31
N CYS A 346 1.52 -20.39 21.26
CA CYS A 346 2.45 -19.29 20.99
C CYS A 346 3.65 -19.29 21.95
N ALA A 347 3.41 -19.51 23.26
CA ALA A 347 4.48 -19.52 24.25
C ALA A 347 5.49 -20.66 24.01
N MET A 348 5.02 -21.83 23.57
CA MET A 348 5.89 -22.94 23.18
C MET A 348 6.71 -22.60 21.93
N PHE A 349 6.08 -21.99 20.93
CA PHE A 349 6.76 -21.54 19.72
C PHE A 349 7.83 -20.47 20.02
N HIS A 350 7.51 -19.45 20.83
CA HIS A 350 8.48 -18.43 21.25
C HIS A 350 9.68 -19.05 21.99
N LYS A 351 9.42 -19.95 22.94
CA LYS A 351 10.47 -20.68 23.67
C LYS A 351 11.32 -21.56 22.76
N TRP A 352 10.75 -22.11 21.70
CA TRP A 352 11.46 -22.90 20.72
C TRP A 352 12.33 -22.02 19.81
N MET A 353 11.80 -20.87 19.36
CA MET A 353 12.49 -19.86 18.56
C MET A 353 13.66 -19.22 19.30
N SER A 354 13.54 -18.97 20.61
CA SER A 354 14.59 -18.32 21.41
C SER A 354 15.91 -19.09 21.48
N LYS A 355 15.94 -20.35 21.03
CA LYS A 355 17.13 -21.20 20.94
C LYS A 355 17.60 -21.44 19.49
N ARG A 356 16.91 -20.86 18.51
CA ARG A 356 17.06 -21.17 17.07
C ARG A 356 17.03 -19.95 16.17
N TRP A 357 16.75 -18.78 16.70
CA TRP A 357 16.76 -17.53 15.96
C TRP A 357 17.94 -16.67 16.40
N THR A 358 18.66 -16.06 15.46
CA THR A 358 19.80 -15.17 15.79
C THR A 358 19.52 -13.69 15.57
N GLY A 359 18.40 -13.35 14.92
CA GLY A 359 17.98 -11.96 14.74
C GLY A 359 17.26 -11.39 15.97
N GLY A 360 16.44 -10.37 15.75
CA GLY A 360 15.56 -9.85 16.80
C GLY A 360 14.38 -10.79 17.04
N LEU A 361 14.04 -11.01 18.31
CA LEU A 361 12.91 -11.86 18.71
C LEU A 361 12.07 -11.14 19.78
N GLY A 362 10.79 -10.94 19.54
CA GLY A 362 9.88 -10.31 20.49
C GLY A 362 8.78 -11.27 20.95
N ASP A 363 8.57 -11.33 22.26
CA ASP A 363 7.47 -12.08 22.89
C ASP A 363 6.20 -11.23 22.87
N GLY A 364 5.35 -11.46 21.87
CA GLY A 364 4.03 -10.84 21.72
C GLY A 364 2.89 -11.83 21.98
N CYS A 365 3.13 -12.91 22.73
CA CYS A 365 2.14 -14.00 22.80
C CYS A 365 0.85 -13.61 23.52
N ASN A 366 0.90 -12.62 24.42
CA ASN A 366 -0.27 -11.95 25.00
C ASN A 366 -1.13 -11.21 23.95
N LEU A 367 -0.52 -10.83 22.83
CA LEU A 367 -1.14 -10.12 21.70
C LEU A 367 -1.38 -11.04 20.49
N GLY A 368 -1.04 -12.32 20.61
CA GLY A 368 -1.32 -13.38 19.63
C GLY A 368 -0.23 -13.62 18.59
N PHE A 369 1.01 -13.17 18.81
CA PHE A 369 2.10 -13.36 17.85
C PHE A 369 3.48 -13.49 18.50
N VAL A 370 4.46 -13.91 17.72
CA VAL A 370 5.90 -13.82 18.01
C VAL A 370 6.52 -12.94 16.92
N HIS A 371 7.22 -11.90 17.33
CA HIS A 371 7.95 -11.05 16.40
C HIS A 371 9.29 -11.70 16.05
N MET A 372 9.62 -11.73 14.78
CA MET A 372 10.94 -12.14 14.31
C MET A 372 11.45 -11.18 13.23
N ASP A 373 12.71 -10.78 13.32
CA ASP A 373 13.35 -9.98 12.30
C ASP A 373 14.80 -10.40 12.05
N ILE A 374 15.30 -10.13 10.85
CA ILE A 374 16.64 -10.55 10.37
C ILE A 374 17.72 -9.47 10.61
N ARG A 375 17.53 -8.56 11.58
CA ARG A 375 18.55 -7.55 11.90
C ARG A 375 19.91 -8.20 12.17
N HIS A 376 20.98 -7.49 11.81
CA HIS A 376 22.36 -7.96 11.98
C HIS A 376 22.65 -9.32 11.32
N GLY A 377 21.95 -9.67 10.23
CA GLY A 377 22.11 -10.97 9.56
C GLY A 377 21.47 -12.13 10.32
N GLY A 378 20.40 -11.82 11.07
CA GLY A 378 19.59 -12.78 11.79
C GLY A 378 19.06 -13.87 10.89
N ARG A 379 19.08 -15.11 11.39
CA ARG A 379 18.71 -16.31 10.62
C ARG A 379 18.24 -17.42 11.54
N PHE A 380 17.59 -18.40 10.92
CA PHE A 380 17.21 -19.64 11.57
C PHE A 380 18.41 -20.61 11.72
N HIS A 381 18.45 -21.31 12.85
CA HIS A 381 19.41 -22.34 13.18
C HIS A 381 18.65 -23.64 13.52
N PRO A 382 18.84 -24.74 12.78
CA PRO A 382 18.12 -25.99 13.04
C PRO A 382 18.41 -26.59 14.43
N ARG A 383 19.66 -26.41 14.90
CA ARG A 383 20.08 -26.84 16.23
C ARG A 383 19.71 -25.80 17.27
N ALA A 384 19.47 -26.25 18.50
CA ALA A 384 19.10 -25.39 19.64
C ALA A 384 20.30 -24.64 20.23
N ASP A 385 21.15 -24.04 19.38
CA ASP A 385 22.37 -23.31 19.71
C ASP A 385 22.35 -21.85 19.21
N GLY A 386 21.30 -21.46 18.48
CA GLY A 386 21.04 -20.06 18.12
C GLY A 386 20.67 -19.23 19.34
N ARG A 387 21.07 -17.95 19.33
CA ARG A 387 20.69 -16.98 20.37
C ARG A 387 20.29 -15.67 19.69
N PRO A 388 19.08 -15.14 19.96
CA PRO A 388 18.66 -13.87 19.38
C PRO A 388 19.64 -12.76 19.76
N CYS A 389 19.94 -11.87 18.82
CA CYS A 389 20.81 -10.73 19.10
C CYS A 389 20.15 -9.74 20.10
N CYS A 390 18.83 -9.75 20.18
CA CYS A 390 18.05 -9.03 21.17
C CYS A 390 16.69 -9.71 21.39
N ILE A 391 16.22 -9.68 22.63
CA ILE A 391 14.91 -10.21 23.05
C ILE A 391 14.15 -9.14 23.82
N TRP A 392 12.85 -9.00 23.57
CA TRP A 392 11.96 -8.10 24.31
C TRP A 392 10.55 -8.71 24.46
N THR A 393 9.69 -8.05 25.22
CA THR A 393 8.27 -8.41 25.41
C THR A 393 7.39 -7.21 25.07
N TYR A 394 6.19 -7.47 24.55
CA TYR A 394 5.21 -6.44 24.17
C TYR A 394 4.24 -6.05 25.28
#